data_AF-A0A7I0JD03-F1
#
_entry.id   AF-A0A7I0JD03-F1
#
_cell.length_a   1.000
_cell.length_b   1.000
_cell.length_c   1.000
_cell.angle_alpha   90.00
_cell.angle_beta   90.00
_cell.angle_gamma   90.00
#
_symmetry.space_group_name_H-M   'P 1'
#
loop_
_entity.id
_entity.type
_entity.pdbx_description
1 polymer ?
#
loop_
_entity_poly.entity_id
_entity_poly.type
_entity_poly.pdbx_seq_one_letter_code
_entity_poly.pdbx_strand_id
1 'polypeptide(L)'
;FITSAVLDFPENRASPVAAHVAFRTSNGLPVTMELDWLQTGPQSWDILAETDKGKMVLSGGGAKLAVDGKVVHDEPEAEYPMLYKRFAEIVRAGVSDVDLAPLQHVADAFMLGKRNVVEAFFD
;
A
#
# COMPACT_ATOMS: atom_id res chain seq x y z
N PHE A 1 -5.89 11.38 3.11
CA PHE A 1 -6.22 11.78 1.72
C PHE A 1 -4.94 12.13 0.99
N ILE A 2 -4.91 11.98 -0.34
CA ILE A 2 -3.73 12.29 -1.15
C ILE A 2 -3.58 13.81 -1.25
N THR A 3 -2.36 14.30 -1.05
CA THR A 3 -2.01 15.71 -1.24
C THR A 3 -1.21 15.95 -2.51
N SER A 4 -0.46 14.94 -2.97
CA SER A 4 0.27 14.97 -4.24
C SER A 4 0.67 13.57 -4.66
N ALA A 5 0.83 13.36 -5.97
CA ALA A 5 1.43 12.15 -6.52
C ALA A 5 2.36 12.51 -7.70
N VAL A 6 3.43 11.76 -7.88
CA VAL A 6 4.22 11.70 -9.11
C VAL A 6 4.15 10.27 -9.61
N LEU A 7 3.79 10.11 -10.88
CA LEU A 7 3.57 8.81 -11.51
C LEU A 7 4.50 8.69 -12.72
N ASP A 8 5.38 7.70 -12.71
CA ASP A 8 6.37 7.47 -13.76
C ASP A 8 5.81 6.48 -14.77
N PHE A 9 5.55 6.94 -16.00
CA PHE A 9 5.03 6.13 -17.09
C PHE A 9 6.14 5.84 -18.10
N PRO A 10 6.45 4.57 -18.37
CA PRO A 10 7.29 4.22 -19.51
C PRO A 10 6.70 4.79 -20.80
N GLU A 11 7.55 5.34 -21.68
CA GLU A 11 7.09 5.98 -22.93
C GLU A 11 6.25 5.04 -23.83
N ASN A 12 6.45 3.72 -23.69
CA ASN A 12 5.76 2.69 -24.46
C ASN A 12 4.61 1.99 -23.69
N ARG A 13 4.22 2.46 -22.49
CA ARG A 13 3.16 1.87 -21.66
C ARG A 13 2.12 2.90 -21.19
N ALA A 14 0.92 2.40 -20.92
CA ALA A 14 -0.22 3.23 -20.49
C ALA A 14 -0.38 3.34 -18.96
N SER A 15 0.27 2.46 -18.20
CA SER A 15 0.24 2.42 -16.73
C SER A 15 1.60 2.83 -16.16
N PRO A 16 1.65 3.42 -14.95
CA PRO A 16 2.91 3.80 -14.34
C PRO A 16 3.69 2.57 -13.88
N VAL A 17 5.03 2.67 -13.89
CA VAL A 17 5.96 1.67 -13.37
C VAL A 17 6.45 2.00 -11.95
N ALA A 18 6.40 3.28 -11.58
CA ALA A 18 6.67 3.76 -10.23
C ALA A 18 5.74 4.90 -9.83
N ALA A 19 5.54 5.08 -8.52
CA ALA A 19 4.72 6.14 -7.95
C ALA A 19 5.26 6.63 -6.59
N HIS A 20 5.36 7.95 -6.48
CA HIS A 20 5.65 8.67 -5.24
C HIS A 20 4.38 9.37 -4.76
N VAL A 21 3.81 8.96 -3.63
CA VAL A 21 2.53 9.49 -3.16
C VAL A 21 2.67 10.07 -1.76
N ALA A 22 2.22 11.32 -1.60
CA ALA A 22 2.12 11.96 -0.30
C ALA A 22 0.65 12.06 0.11
N PHE A 23 0.38 11.69 1.35
CA PHE A 23 -0.91 11.80 1.99
C PHE A 23 -0.82 12.69 3.23
N ARG A 24 -2.00 13.14 3.66
CA ARG A 24 -2.22 13.74 4.97
C ARG A 24 -3.43 13.12 5.64
N THR A 25 -3.33 12.82 6.92
CA THR A 25 -4.48 12.40 7.75
C THR A 25 -5.38 13.60 8.08
N SER A 26 -6.57 13.37 8.62
CA SER A 26 -7.49 14.45 9.04
C SER A 26 -6.91 15.34 10.16
N ASN A 27 -6.04 14.80 11.01
CA ASN A 27 -5.33 15.55 12.05
C ASN A 27 -3.97 16.12 11.58
N GLY A 28 -3.68 16.05 10.28
CA GLY A 28 -2.54 16.73 9.68
C GLY A 28 -1.24 15.93 9.60
N LEU A 29 -1.19 14.68 10.08
CA LEU A 29 -0.01 13.82 10.04
C LEU A 29 0.37 13.50 8.57
N PRO A 30 1.63 13.72 8.16
CA PRO A 30 2.11 13.33 6.84
C PRO A 30 2.29 11.82 6.75
N VAL A 31 1.98 11.25 5.59
CA VAL A 31 2.28 9.86 5.25
C VAL A 31 2.86 9.83 3.83
N THR A 32 3.93 9.08 3.63
CA THR A 32 4.59 8.91 2.32
C THR A 32 4.49 7.45 1.90
N MET A 33 4.32 7.23 0.59
CA MET A 33 4.27 5.91 -0.01
C MET A 33 5.10 5.89 -1.28
N GLU A 34 5.90 4.85 -1.40
CA GLU A 34 6.83 4.59 -2.50
C GLU A 34 6.45 3.25 -3.11
N LEU A 35 6.15 3.24 -4.41
CA LEU A 35 5.86 2.04 -5.17
C LEU A 35 6.79 2.02 -6.38
N ASP A 36 7.58 0.96 -6.53
CA ASP A 36 8.56 0.86 -7.62
C ASP A 36 8.68 -0.59 -8.12
N TRP A 37 8.25 -0.84 -9.35
CA TRP A 37 8.43 -2.15 -10.00
C TRP A 37 9.82 -2.36 -10.58
N LEU A 38 10.68 -1.34 -10.61
CA LEU A 38 12.05 -1.41 -11.11
C LEU A 38 13.07 -1.82 -10.04
N GLN A 39 12.62 -2.09 -8.80
CA GLN A 39 13.49 -2.49 -7.71
C GLN A 39 14.18 -3.84 -8.00
N THR A 40 15.48 -3.78 -8.28
CA THR A 40 16.34 -4.96 -8.55
C THR A 40 16.99 -5.54 -7.29
N GLY A 41 16.95 -4.81 -6.17
CA GLY A 41 17.51 -5.23 -4.89
C GLY A 41 16.60 -6.21 -4.11
N PRO A 42 16.87 -6.40 -2.80
CA PRO A 42 15.96 -7.12 -1.92
C PRO A 42 14.57 -6.51 -2.03
N GLN A 43 13.55 -7.34 -2.24
CA GLN A 43 12.18 -6.87 -2.31
C GLN A 43 11.72 -6.38 -0.94
N SER A 44 11.01 -5.27 -0.91
CA SER A 44 10.46 -4.68 0.31
C SER A 44 8.97 -4.47 0.15
N TRP A 45 8.21 -4.92 1.14
CA TRP A 45 6.77 -4.71 1.26
C TRP A 45 6.50 -4.31 2.71
N ASP A 46 6.99 -3.12 3.04
CA ASP A 46 7.09 -2.66 4.42
C ASP A 46 6.24 -1.42 4.66
N ILE A 47 5.57 -1.38 5.81
CA ILE A 47 4.89 -0.21 6.36
C ILE A 47 5.59 0.13 7.67
N LEU A 48 6.11 1.35 7.74
CA LEU A 48 6.87 1.87 8.87
C LEU A 48 6.02 2.92 9.58
N ALA A 49 5.86 2.80 10.90
CA ALA A 49 5.22 3.83 11.70
C ALA A 49 6.10 4.20 12.90
N GLU A 50 6.46 5.47 13.00
CA GLU A 50 7.14 6.02 14.17
C GLU A 50 6.11 6.60 15.14
N THR A 51 6.24 6.26 16.41
CA THR A 51 5.32 6.69 17.47
C THR A 51 6.09 7.19 18.69
N ASP A 52 5.38 7.85 19.61
CA ASP A 52 5.90 8.23 20.93
C ASP A 52 6.19 7.03 21.85
N LYS A 53 5.74 5.82 21.45
CA LYS A 53 5.91 4.55 22.16
C LYS A 53 6.82 3.56 21.44
N GLY A 54 7.57 4.02 20.44
CA GLY A 54 8.49 3.18 19.68
C GLY A 54 8.15 3.07 18.20
N LYS A 55 8.93 2.26 17.50
CA LYS A 55 8.80 2.05 16.05
C LYS A 55 8.06 0.75 15.76
N MET A 56 7.07 0.81 14.89
CA MET A 56 6.39 -0.34 14.33
C MET A 56 6.89 -0.58 12.90
N VAL A 57 7.23 -1.84 12.62
CA VAL A 57 7.57 -2.31 11.27
C VAL A 57 6.64 -3.47 10.94
N LEU A 58 5.76 -3.27 9.97
CA LEU A 58 4.97 -4.32 9.35
C LEU A 58 5.64 -4.66 8.02
N SER A 59 6.07 -5.90 7.83
CA SER A 59 6.93 -6.30 6.71
C SER A 59 6.41 -7.56 6.02
N GLY A 60 6.98 -7.86 4.85
CA GLY A 60 6.60 -9.03 4.06
C GLY A 60 5.13 -9.00 3.64
N GLY A 61 4.61 -7.82 3.30
CA GLY A 61 3.23 -7.65 2.87
C GLY A 61 2.20 -7.80 4.00
N GLY A 62 2.61 -7.72 5.26
CA GLY A 62 1.73 -7.86 6.42
C GLY A 62 1.95 -9.11 7.25
N ALA A 63 2.76 -10.07 6.77
CA ALA A 63 2.98 -11.34 7.45
C ALA A 63 3.76 -11.21 8.78
N LYS A 64 4.58 -10.17 8.93
CA LYS A 64 5.46 -10.01 10.09
C LYS A 64 5.35 -8.62 10.70
N LEU A 65 5.12 -8.57 12.02
CA LEU A 65 5.07 -7.35 12.81
C LEU A 65 6.20 -7.33 13.85
N ALA A 66 6.99 -6.26 13.84
CA ALA A 66 7.97 -5.97 14.88
C ALA A 66 7.70 -4.61 15.54
N VAL A 67 7.90 -4.55 16.85
CA VAL A 67 7.82 -3.33 17.65
C VAL A 67 9.15 -3.15 18.37
N ASP A 68 9.83 -2.03 18.14
CA ASP A 68 11.19 -1.74 18.64
C ASP A 68 12.18 -2.87 18.36
N GLY A 69 12.11 -3.43 17.15
CA GLY A 69 12.94 -4.54 16.69
C GLY A 69 12.56 -5.91 17.27
N LYS A 70 11.61 -5.98 18.21
CA LYS A 70 11.08 -7.24 18.74
C LYS A 70 9.92 -7.72 17.88
N VAL A 71 10.07 -8.90 17.29
CA VAL A 71 8.98 -9.58 16.57
C VAL A 71 7.86 -9.92 17.55
N VAL A 72 6.65 -9.45 17.26
CA VAL A 72 5.44 -9.70 18.06
C VAL A 72 4.39 -10.50 17.30
N HIS A 73 4.48 -10.55 15.96
CA HIS A 73 3.67 -11.43 15.10
C HIS A 73 4.53 -11.93 13.95
N ASP A 74 4.46 -13.23 13.69
CA ASP A 74 5.16 -13.95 12.62
C ASP A 74 4.44 -15.30 12.47
N GLU A 75 3.27 -15.27 11.83
CA GLU A 75 2.42 -16.45 11.64
C GLU A 75 2.32 -16.81 10.15
N PRO A 76 2.02 -18.08 9.82
CA PRO A 76 1.82 -18.49 8.44
C PRO A 76 0.72 -17.67 7.77
N GLU A 77 0.92 -17.40 6.48
CA GLU A 77 -0.06 -16.69 5.66
C GLU A 77 -1.39 -17.46 5.63
N ALA A 78 -2.47 -16.77 6.01
CA ALA A 78 -3.83 -17.31 6.04
C ALA A 78 -4.85 -16.37 5.40
N GLU A 79 -4.41 -15.48 4.51
CA GLU A 79 -5.24 -14.41 3.94
C GLU A 79 -6.50 -14.96 3.27
N TYR A 80 -6.37 -15.85 2.29
CA TYR A 80 -7.51 -16.44 1.58
C TYR A 80 -8.48 -17.21 2.51
N PRO A 81 -8.02 -18.11 3.40
CA PRO A 81 -8.90 -18.73 4.40
C PRO A 81 -9.67 -17.70 5.24
N MET A 82 -9.03 -16.61 5.65
CA MET A 82 -9.66 -15.55 6.44
C MET A 82 -10.66 -14.73 5.61
N LEU A 83 -10.39 -14.49 4.32
CA LEU A 83 -11.34 -13.87 3.39
C LEU A 83 -12.62 -14.71 3.26
N TYR A 84 -12.51 -16.03 3.09
CA TYR A 84 -13.68 -16.92 3.03
C TYR A 84 -14.45 -16.98 4.35
N LYS A 85 -13.74 -16.97 5.48
CA LYS A 85 -14.38 -16.88 6.79
C LYS A 85 -15.20 -15.60 6.91
N ARG A 86 -14.61 -14.44 6.58
CA ARG A 86 -15.30 -13.15 6.57
C ARG A 86 -16.49 -13.15 5.62
N PHE A 87 -16.31 -13.69 4.42
CA PHE A 87 -17.38 -13.81 3.42
C PHE A 87 -18.56 -14.64 3.94
N ALA A 88 -18.31 -15.79 4.54
CA ALA A 88 -19.36 -16.62 5.13
C ALA A 88 -20.09 -15.91 6.29
N GLU A 89 -19.37 -15.16 7.12
CA GLU A 89 -19.95 -14.35 8.20
C GLU A 89 -20.92 -13.28 7.66
N ILE A 90 -20.50 -12.49 6.67
CA ILE A 90 -21.33 -11.39 6.13
C ILE A 90 -22.53 -11.90 5.32
N VAL A 91 -22.39 -13.03 4.62
CA VAL A 91 -23.50 -13.70 3.93
C VAL A 91 -24.56 -14.15 4.92
N ARG A 92 -24.16 -14.79 6.03
CA ARG A 92 -25.11 -15.20 7.08
C ARG A 92 -25.78 -14.02 7.77
N ALA A 93 -25.05 -12.93 7.95
CA ALA A 93 -25.58 -11.70 8.52
C ALA A 93 -26.45 -10.89 7.52
N GLY A 94 -26.44 -11.23 6.24
CA GLY A 94 -27.18 -10.52 5.20
C GLY A 94 -26.65 -9.10 4.95
N VAL A 95 -25.34 -8.88 5.15
CA VAL A 95 -24.69 -7.57 4.98
C VAL A 95 -23.62 -7.62 3.90
N SER A 96 -23.30 -6.46 3.33
CA SER A 96 -22.18 -6.30 2.41
C SER A 96 -21.01 -5.65 3.12
N ASP A 97 -19.79 -6.04 2.73
CA ASP A 97 -18.53 -5.44 3.18
C ASP A 97 -17.83 -4.88 1.94
N VAL A 98 -17.92 -3.56 1.74
CA VAL A 98 -17.44 -2.88 0.53
C VAL A 98 -16.71 -1.61 0.96
N ASP A 99 -15.43 -1.76 1.24
CA ASP A 99 -14.53 -0.63 1.47
C ASP A 99 -13.86 -0.23 0.15
N LEU A 100 -14.21 0.96 -0.36
CA LEU A 100 -13.64 1.53 -1.59
C LEU A 100 -12.44 2.43 -1.32
N ALA A 101 -12.07 2.69 -0.06
CA ALA A 101 -11.02 3.65 0.27
C ALA A 101 -9.67 3.37 -0.42
N PRO A 102 -9.18 2.10 -0.52
CA PRO A 102 -7.95 1.82 -1.26
C PRO A 102 -8.04 2.19 -2.75
N LEU A 103 -9.14 1.82 -3.41
CA LEU A 103 -9.36 2.14 -4.83
C LEU A 103 -9.55 3.65 -5.05
N GLN A 104 -10.21 4.32 -4.11
CA GLN A 104 -10.36 5.77 -4.15
C GLN A 104 -8.99 6.46 -4.08
N HIS A 105 -8.06 5.98 -3.23
CA HIS A 105 -6.69 6.50 -3.22
C HIS A 105 -5.96 6.29 -4.54
N VAL A 106 -6.14 5.14 -5.20
CA VAL A 106 -5.60 4.94 -6.55
C VAL A 106 -6.19 5.97 -7.53
N ALA A 107 -7.52 6.14 -7.54
CA ALA A 107 -8.18 7.10 -8.41
C ALA A 107 -7.71 8.55 -8.15
N ASP A 108 -7.60 8.95 -6.88
CA ASP A 108 -7.11 10.27 -6.46
C ASP A 108 -5.66 10.49 -6.91
N ALA A 109 -4.79 9.47 -6.83
CA ALA A 109 -3.42 9.55 -7.29
C ALA A 109 -3.34 9.79 -8.81
N PHE A 110 -4.16 9.09 -9.59
CA PHE A 110 -4.24 9.29 -11.04
C PHE A 110 -4.86 10.63 -11.41
N MET A 111 -5.82 11.12 -10.63
CA MET A 111 -6.51 12.40 -10.88
C MET A 111 -5.63 13.61 -10.55
N LEU A 112 -4.85 13.55 -9.46
CA LEU A 112 -3.99 14.65 -8.99
C LEU A 112 -2.54 14.54 -9.46
N GLY A 113 -2.12 13.36 -9.90
CA GLY A 113 -0.71 13.03 -10.09
C GLY A 113 -0.06 13.77 -11.25
N LYS A 114 1.16 14.26 -11.02
CA LYS A 114 2.03 14.70 -12.10
C LYS A 114 2.50 13.46 -12.88
N ARG A 115 2.12 13.38 -14.15
CA ARG A 115 2.67 12.39 -15.07
C ARG A 115 4.11 12.75 -15.44
N ASN A 116 5.02 11.82 -15.20
CA ASN A 116 6.40 11.88 -15.65
C ASN A 116 6.63 10.75 -16.67
N VAL A 117 7.28 11.05 -17.79
CA VAL A 117 7.57 10.02 -18.81
C VAL A 117 9.00 9.54 -18.59
N VAL A 118 9.17 8.23 -18.48
CA VAL A 118 10.46 7.56 -18.28
C VAL A 118 10.77 6.64 -19.46
N GLU A 119 11.95 6.02 -19.43
CA GLU A 119 12.41 5.11 -20.48
C GLU A 119 11.40 3.98 -20.77
N ALA A 120 11.40 3.51 -22.01
CA ALA A 120 10.54 2.39 -22.42
C ALA A 120 10.84 1.14 -21.59
N PHE A 121 9.79 0.43 -21.21
CA PHE A 121 9.88 -0.81 -20.48
C PHE A 121 9.75 -2.00 -21.44
N PHE A 122 10.75 -2.89 -21.41
CA PHE A 122 10.79 -4.11 -22.20
C PHE A 122 10.92 -5.31 -21.25
N ASP A 123 10.15 -6.35 -21.52
CA ASP A 123 10.10 -7.57 -20.71
C ASP A 123 11.31 -8.49 -20.96
#